data_AF-A0A3M7P4E1-F1
#
_entry.id   AF-A0A3M7P4E1-F1
#
_cell.length_a   1.000
_cell.length_b   1.000
_cell.length_c   1.000
_cell.angle_alpha   90.00
_cell.angle_beta   90.00
_cell.angle_gamma   90.00
#
_symmetry.space_group_name_H-M   'P 1'
#
loop_
_entity.id
_entity.type
_entity.pdbx_description
1 polymer ?
#
loop_
_entity_poly.entity_id
_entity_poly.type
_entity_poly.pdbx_seq_one_letter_code
_entity_poly.pdbx_strand_id
1 'polypeptide(L)'
;METLQQKRKCDFCHKNYKFLIVLNKCGFEICYHHFDSKNGMTQRISCPVCKDHQVSLSECMNASKNVFTIQVKELFERLEELNENIPNYKEMQNYPEEFVYQKHGYLFDQLDKRRIQVKSELNDQVDQFCNQLKDFYKLKLDKYVRYVKKNLDSMDLNHKENLIKMLNQSNDRPIKEQFHYLDSFKEQIKETESKIDKINQIMEQPGELDFVHRPNSIKFNIQ
;
A
#
# COMPACT_ATOMS: atom_id res chain seq x y z
N MET A 1 1.29 4.33 -42.14
CA MET A 1 1.34 3.49 -43.35
C MET A 1 0.62 2.18 -43.03
N GLU A 2 -0.69 2.15 -43.23
CA GLU A 2 -1.45 0.89 -43.19
C GLU A 2 -1.15 0.13 -44.47
N THR A 3 -0.36 -0.94 -44.38
CA THR A 3 -0.47 -2.00 -45.38
C THR A 3 -1.81 -2.69 -45.11
N LEU A 4 -2.86 -2.18 -45.74
CA LEU A 4 -4.15 -2.86 -45.89
C LEU A 4 -3.85 -4.25 -46.42
N GLN A 5 -3.74 -5.24 -45.52
CA GLN A 5 -3.74 -6.64 -45.93
C GLN A 5 -5.10 -6.88 -46.59
N GLN A 6 -5.08 -6.91 -47.91
CA GLN A 6 -6.26 -7.07 -48.74
C GLN A 6 -6.91 -8.38 -48.32
N LYS A 7 -8.11 -8.31 -47.73
CA LYS A 7 -8.85 -9.51 -47.33
C LYS A 7 -9.05 -10.36 -48.59
N ARG A 8 -8.65 -11.63 -48.53
CA ARG A 8 -8.78 -12.57 -49.63
C ARG A 8 -10.07 -13.36 -49.49
N LYS A 9 -10.67 -13.73 -50.62
CA LYS A 9 -11.95 -14.42 -50.67
C LYS A 9 -11.72 -15.92 -50.53
N CYS A 10 -12.44 -16.58 -49.63
CA CYS A 10 -12.42 -18.04 -49.53
C CYS A 10 -13.08 -18.68 -50.77
N ASP A 11 -12.40 -19.66 -51.37
CA ASP A 11 -12.91 -20.35 -52.56
C ASP A 11 -14.13 -21.24 -52.28
N PHE A 12 -14.37 -21.59 -51.02
CA PHE A 12 -15.52 -22.40 -50.61
C PHE A 12 -16.73 -21.55 -50.18
N CYS A 13 -16.59 -20.70 -49.14
CA CYS A 13 -17.72 -19.94 -48.61
C CYS A 13 -17.82 -18.51 -49.15
N HIS A 14 -16.88 -18.08 -49.99
CA HIS A 14 -16.89 -16.77 -50.64
C HIS A 14 -16.85 -15.55 -49.71
N LYS A 15 -16.58 -15.75 -48.42
CA LYS A 15 -16.37 -14.68 -47.44
C LYS A 15 -14.91 -14.21 -47.45
N ASN A 16 -14.72 -12.97 -47.03
CA ASN A 16 -13.42 -12.31 -46.98
C ASN A 16 -12.71 -12.59 -45.65
N TYR A 17 -11.52 -13.17 -45.71
CA TYR A 17 -10.69 -13.47 -44.55
C TYR A 17 -9.31 -12.81 -44.69
N LYS A 18 -8.71 -12.47 -43.55
CA LYS A 18 -7.31 -12.02 -43.51
C LYS A 18 -6.36 -13.18 -43.84
N PHE A 19 -6.71 -14.40 -43.43
CA PHE A 19 -5.88 -15.59 -43.57
C PHE A 19 -6.67 -16.75 -44.18
N LEU A 20 -6.08 -17.41 -45.18
CA LEU A 20 -6.61 -18.57 -45.88
C LEU A 20 -5.52 -19.64 -45.97
N ILE A 21 -5.94 -20.90 -45.91
CA ILE A 21 -5.09 -22.07 -46.11
C ILE A 21 -5.12 -22.43 -47.59
N VAL A 22 -3.94 -22.54 -48.18
CA VAL A 22 -3.77 -23.01 -49.55
C VAL A 22 -3.77 -24.53 -49.56
N LEU A 23 -4.65 -25.13 -50.35
CA LEU A 23 -4.74 -26.57 -50.54
C LEU A 23 -3.68 -27.03 -51.54
N ASN A 24 -2.65 -27.71 -51.05
CA ASN A 24 -1.43 -28.02 -51.83
C ASN A 24 -1.68 -28.77 -53.15
N LYS A 25 -2.74 -29.59 -53.25
CA LYS A 25 -3.02 -30.41 -54.44
C LYS A 25 -3.82 -29.69 -55.53
N CYS A 26 -4.60 -28.67 -55.18
CA CYS A 26 -5.51 -28.00 -56.12
C CYS A 26 -5.36 -26.47 -56.16
N GLY A 27 -4.54 -25.88 -55.29
CA GLY A 27 -4.25 -24.44 -55.26
C GLY A 27 -5.35 -23.56 -54.64
N PHE A 28 -6.56 -24.09 -54.41
CA PHE A 28 -7.64 -23.34 -53.76
C PHE A 28 -7.26 -22.83 -52.37
N GLU A 29 -7.75 -21.64 -52.02
CA GLU A 29 -7.54 -20.96 -50.76
C GLU A 29 -8.84 -21.00 -49.92
N ILE A 30 -8.81 -21.68 -48.77
CA ILE A 30 -10.00 -21.86 -47.92
C ILE A 30 -9.77 -21.38 -46.49
N CYS A 31 -10.83 -20.92 -45.81
CA CYS A 31 -10.71 -20.48 -44.43
C CYS A 31 -10.64 -21.68 -43.46
N TYR A 32 -9.94 -21.48 -42.34
CA TYR A 32 -9.70 -22.52 -41.34
C TYR A 32 -10.98 -23.16 -40.80
N HIS A 33 -12.09 -22.41 -40.71
CA HIS A 33 -13.36 -22.89 -40.19
C HIS A 33 -13.95 -24.09 -40.97
N HIS A 34 -13.54 -24.31 -42.22
CA HIS A 34 -14.00 -25.45 -43.02
C HIS A 34 -13.26 -26.77 -42.72
N PHE A 35 -12.22 -26.73 -41.88
CA PHE A 35 -11.57 -27.93 -41.38
C PHE A 35 -12.10 -28.37 -40.01
N ASP A 36 -12.96 -27.59 -39.35
CA ASP A 36 -13.20 -27.68 -37.90
C ASP A 36 -14.55 -28.31 -37.50
N SER A 37 -15.19 -29.08 -38.38
CA SER A 37 -16.44 -29.78 -38.01
C SER A 37 -16.18 -31.28 -37.78
N LYS A 38 -15.93 -31.64 -36.52
CA LYS A 38 -16.08 -32.98 -35.91
C LYS A 38 -15.00 -34.04 -36.14
N ASN A 39 -14.01 -33.80 -36.98
CA ASN A 39 -12.99 -34.79 -37.35
C ASN A 39 -11.60 -34.14 -37.16
N GLY A 40 -10.85 -34.52 -36.12
CA GLY A 40 -9.64 -33.82 -35.67
C GLY A 40 -8.54 -33.61 -36.73
N MET A 41 -7.50 -32.84 -36.37
CA MET A 41 -6.43 -32.32 -37.25
C MET A 41 -5.72 -33.35 -38.16
N THR A 42 -5.82 -34.65 -37.86
CA THR A 42 -5.16 -35.76 -38.56
C THR A 42 -6.04 -36.47 -39.58
N GLN A 43 -7.34 -36.20 -39.62
CA GLN A 43 -8.24 -36.90 -40.53
C GLN A 43 -8.18 -36.28 -41.93
N ARG A 44 -7.94 -37.13 -42.93
CA ARG A 44 -8.04 -36.74 -44.34
C ARG A 44 -9.51 -36.57 -44.69
N ILE A 45 -9.87 -35.39 -45.18
CA ILE A 45 -11.22 -35.04 -45.65
C ILE A 45 -11.21 -34.80 -47.15
N SER A 46 -12.33 -35.04 -47.81
CA SER A 46 -12.48 -34.68 -49.22
C SER A 46 -12.33 -33.17 -49.37
N CYS A 47 -11.59 -32.72 -50.38
CA CYS A 47 -11.43 -31.31 -50.68
C CYS A 47 -12.80 -30.64 -50.78
N PRO A 48 -13.08 -29.58 -50.00
CA PRO A 48 -14.40 -28.98 -49.96
C PRO A 48 -14.74 -28.24 -51.26
N VAL A 49 -13.73 -27.85 -52.05
CA VAL A 49 -13.92 -27.11 -53.31
C VAL A 49 -14.11 -28.06 -54.50
N CYS A 50 -13.11 -28.86 -54.85
CA CYS A 50 -13.20 -29.72 -56.04
C CYS A 50 -13.68 -31.15 -55.76
N LYS A 51 -13.63 -31.63 -54.51
CA LYS A 51 -14.04 -32.99 -54.11
C LYS A 51 -13.25 -34.15 -54.75
N ASP A 52 -12.22 -33.87 -55.57
CA ASP A 52 -11.46 -34.89 -56.31
C ASP A 52 -10.29 -35.52 -55.55
N HIS A 53 -9.91 -34.94 -54.41
CA HIS A 53 -8.78 -35.43 -53.63
C HIS A 53 -9.03 -35.26 -52.15
N GLN A 54 -8.29 -36.03 -51.37
CA GLN A 54 -8.27 -35.93 -49.93
C GLN A 54 -7.20 -34.91 -49.49
N VAL A 55 -7.56 -34.07 -48.54
CA VAL A 55 -6.72 -33.07 -47.89
C VAL A 55 -6.65 -33.37 -46.40
N SER A 56 -5.45 -33.27 -45.83
CA SER A 56 -5.25 -33.21 -44.38
C SER A 56 -4.93 -31.78 -44.00
N LEU A 57 -5.52 -31.29 -42.90
CA LEU A 57 -5.14 -30.00 -42.33
C LEU A 57 -3.64 -29.99 -41.97
N SER A 58 -3.11 -31.05 -41.37
CA SER A 58 -1.68 -31.14 -41.04
C SER A 58 -0.77 -31.04 -42.27
N GLU A 59 -1.13 -31.70 -43.38
CA GLU A 59 -0.36 -31.63 -44.64
C GLU A 59 -0.45 -30.23 -45.26
N CYS A 60 -1.60 -29.57 -45.16
CA CYS A 60 -1.76 -28.20 -45.64
C CYS A 60 -0.94 -27.23 -44.78
N MET A 61 -1.00 -27.33 -43.45
CA MET A 61 -0.24 -26.46 -42.54
C MET A 61 1.27 -26.60 -42.71
N ASN A 62 1.76 -27.79 -43.08
CA ASN A 62 3.18 -28.05 -43.33
C ASN A 62 3.72 -27.45 -44.65
N ALA A 63 2.87 -26.89 -45.51
CA ALA A 63 3.34 -26.19 -46.70
C ALA A 63 3.93 -24.82 -46.38
N SER A 64 5.07 -24.49 -46.98
CA SER A 64 5.80 -23.24 -46.72
C SER A 64 4.95 -21.98 -46.89
N LYS A 65 4.01 -21.95 -47.85
CA LYS A 65 3.07 -20.83 -48.06
C LYS A 65 2.10 -20.65 -46.88
N ASN A 66 1.69 -21.74 -46.24
CA ASN A 66 0.79 -21.72 -45.09
C ASN A 66 1.55 -21.44 -43.79
N VAL A 67 2.75 -22.01 -43.61
CA VAL A 67 3.67 -21.66 -42.52
C VAL A 67 3.93 -20.15 -42.50
N PHE A 68 4.26 -19.57 -43.66
CA PHE A 68 4.46 -18.12 -43.78
C PHE A 68 3.20 -17.33 -43.41
N THR A 69 2.03 -17.78 -43.86
CA THR A 69 0.74 -17.12 -43.53
C THR A 69 0.47 -17.10 -42.03
N ILE A 70 0.80 -18.18 -41.31
CA ILE A 70 0.65 -18.27 -39.85
C ILE A 70 1.68 -17.39 -39.13
N GLN A 71 2.95 -17.46 -39.51
CA GLN A 71 4.01 -16.64 -38.92
C GLN A 71 3.71 -15.15 -39.06
N VAL A 72 3.17 -14.74 -40.20
CA VAL A 72 2.72 -13.36 -40.42
C VAL A 72 1.59 -13.01 -39.44
N LYS A 73 0.61 -13.89 -39.22
CA LYS A 73 -0.45 -13.67 -38.23
C LYS A 73 0.10 -13.45 -36.82
N GLU A 74 1.00 -14.33 -36.37
CA GLU A 74 1.64 -14.23 -35.06
C GLU A 74 2.42 -12.93 -34.89
N LEU A 75 3.12 -12.48 -35.94
CA LEU A 75 3.83 -11.20 -35.94
C LEU A 75 2.86 -10.01 -35.80
N PHE A 76 1.72 -10.05 -36.47
CA PHE A 76 0.71 -9.00 -36.34
C PHE A 76 0.08 -8.96 -34.94
N GLU A 77 -0.23 -10.11 -34.36
CA GLU A 77 -0.76 -10.19 -32.98
C GLU A 77 0.23 -9.60 -31.97
N ARG A 78 1.53 -9.93 -32.09
CA ARG A 78 2.58 -9.33 -31.25
C ARG A 78 2.76 -7.84 -31.49
N LEU A 79 2.60 -7.38 -32.72
CA LEU A 79 2.69 -5.96 -33.05
C LEU A 79 1.52 -5.17 -32.45
N GLU A 80 0.31 -5.73 -32.47
CA GLU A 80 -0.86 -5.14 -31.82
C GLU A 80 -0.63 -5.04 -30.30
N GLU A 81 -0.18 -6.11 -29.66
CA GLU A 81 0.17 -6.11 -28.23
C GLU A 81 1.25 -5.07 -27.88
N LEU A 82 2.30 -4.96 -28.71
CA LEU A 82 3.33 -3.93 -28.53
C LEU A 82 2.76 -2.52 -28.67
N ASN A 83 1.92 -2.27 -29.66
CA ASN A 83 1.31 -0.96 -29.89
C ASN A 83 0.39 -0.54 -28.75
N GLU A 84 -0.33 -1.47 -28.12
CA GLU A 84 -1.13 -1.20 -26.92
C GLU A 84 -0.26 -0.87 -25.70
N ASN A 85 0.93 -1.47 -25.60
CA ASN A 85 1.83 -1.29 -24.46
C ASN A 85 2.76 -0.06 -24.59
N ILE A 86 3.07 0.40 -25.81
CA ILE A 86 3.92 1.58 -26.04
C ILE A 86 3.43 2.84 -25.30
N PRO A 87 2.13 3.19 -25.31
CA PRO A 87 1.61 4.33 -24.55
C PRO A 87 1.88 4.21 -23.06
N ASN A 88 1.58 3.05 -22.44
CA ASN A 88 1.83 2.80 -21.02
C ASN A 88 3.33 2.91 -20.69
N TYR A 89 4.19 2.37 -21.55
CA TYR A 89 5.64 2.47 -21.38
C TYR A 89 6.12 3.92 -21.45
N LYS A 90 5.63 4.71 -22.42
CA LYS A 90 5.95 6.14 -22.55
C LYS A 90 5.46 6.93 -21.35
N GLU A 91 4.26 6.65 -20.86
CA GLU A 91 3.70 7.30 -19.68
C GLU A 91 4.53 6.97 -18.43
N MET A 92 4.88 5.70 -18.23
CA MET A 92 5.77 5.27 -17.13
C MET A 92 7.16 5.90 -17.21
N GLN A 93 7.71 6.08 -18.42
CA GLN A 93 9.02 6.69 -18.62
C GLN A 93 9.01 8.21 -18.36
N ASN A 94 7.96 8.90 -18.79
CA ASN A 94 7.86 10.35 -18.67
C ASN A 94 7.34 10.80 -17.30
N TYR A 95 6.45 10.02 -16.70
CA TYR A 95 5.69 10.34 -15.48
C TYR A 95 5.56 9.10 -14.58
N PRO A 96 6.67 8.57 -14.05
CA PRO A 96 6.65 7.32 -13.29
C PRO A 96 5.80 7.43 -12.01
N GLU A 97 5.81 8.59 -11.36
CA GLU A 97 5.10 8.84 -10.11
C GLU A 97 3.59 8.95 -10.36
N GLU A 98 3.16 9.74 -11.35
CA GLU A 98 1.75 9.81 -11.73
C GLU A 98 1.23 8.48 -12.27
N PHE A 99 2.01 7.73 -13.05
CA PHE A 99 1.61 6.41 -13.54
C PHE A 99 1.34 5.44 -12.38
N VAL A 100 2.25 5.40 -11.41
CA VAL A 100 2.07 4.58 -10.20
C VAL A 100 0.85 5.03 -9.41
N TYR A 101 0.66 6.35 -9.24
CA TYR A 101 -0.51 6.87 -8.51
C TYR A 101 -1.84 6.56 -9.22
N GLN A 102 -1.91 6.70 -10.55
CA GLN A 102 -3.13 6.39 -11.30
C GLN A 102 -3.46 4.90 -11.29
N LYS A 103 -2.46 4.02 -11.46
CA LYS A 103 -2.67 2.56 -11.52
C LYS A 103 -2.83 1.93 -10.14
N HIS A 104 -2.21 2.52 -9.12
CA HIS A 104 -2.12 1.95 -7.77
C HIS A 104 -2.59 2.88 -6.65
N GLY A 105 -3.34 3.94 -6.97
CA GLY A 105 -3.92 4.89 -6.01
C GLY A 105 -4.63 4.22 -4.84
N TYR A 106 -5.36 3.14 -5.14
CA TYR A 106 -6.07 2.35 -4.13
C TYR A 106 -5.14 1.74 -3.05
N LEU A 107 -3.87 1.45 -3.37
CA LEU A 107 -2.89 0.96 -2.40
C LEU A 107 -2.44 2.09 -1.47
N PHE A 108 -2.27 3.30 -1.99
CA PHE A 108 -1.99 4.48 -1.16
C PHE A 108 -3.14 4.75 -0.19
N ASP A 109 -4.40 4.70 -0.67
CA ASP A 109 -5.58 4.84 0.19
C ASP A 109 -5.63 3.79 1.30
N GLN A 110 -5.25 2.54 1.00
CA GLN A 110 -5.18 1.47 2.00
C GLN A 110 -4.05 1.69 3.01
N LEU A 111 -2.89 2.14 2.55
CA LEU A 111 -1.76 2.49 3.41
C LEU A 111 -2.12 3.63 4.37
N ASP A 112 -2.81 4.66 3.88
CA ASP A 112 -3.25 5.79 4.71
C ASP A 112 -4.29 5.36 5.74
N LYS A 113 -5.28 4.55 5.34
CA LYS A 113 -6.24 3.95 6.30
C LYS A 113 -5.52 3.15 7.38
N ARG A 114 -4.54 2.33 7.00
CA ARG A 114 -3.78 1.52 7.97
C ARG A 114 -2.93 2.40 8.88
N ARG A 115 -2.33 3.48 8.37
CA ARG A 115 -1.56 4.45 9.16
C ARG A 115 -2.44 5.11 10.22
N ILE A 116 -3.63 5.56 9.84
CA ILE A 116 -4.60 6.17 10.77
C ILE A 116 -4.99 5.15 11.84
N GLN A 117 -5.29 3.91 11.44
CA GLN A 117 -5.67 2.85 12.38
C GLN A 117 -4.56 2.56 13.40
N VAL A 118 -3.31 2.36 12.96
CA VAL A 118 -2.18 2.08 13.85
C VAL A 118 -1.93 3.25 14.82
N LYS A 119 -2.07 4.50 14.35
CA LYS A 119 -1.96 5.67 15.22
C LYS A 119 -3.03 5.67 16.32
N SER A 120 -4.27 5.32 15.98
CA SER A 120 -5.35 5.20 16.96
C SER A 120 -5.07 4.09 17.98
N GLU A 121 -4.72 2.88 17.51
CA GLU A 121 -4.42 1.73 18.37
C GLU A 121 -3.27 2.03 19.34
N LEU A 122 -2.23 2.74 18.89
CA LEU A 122 -1.11 3.14 19.74
C LEU A 122 -1.54 4.15 20.81
N ASN A 123 -2.32 5.16 20.44
CA ASN A 123 -2.84 6.14 21.39
C ASN A 123 -3.71 5.48 22.46
N ASP A 124 -4.58 4.55 22.06
CA ASP A 124 -5.43 3.80 23.00
C ASP A 124 -4.58 3.00 24.01
N GLN A 125 -3.48 2.38 23.56
CA GLN A 125 -2.56 1.66 24.44
C GLN A 125 -1.83 2.59 25.41
N VAL A 126 -1.39 3.76 24.94
CA VAL A 126 -0.75 4.78 25.79
C VAL A 126 -1.73 5.30 26.84
N ASP A 127 -2.97 5.58 26.47
CA ASP A 127 -4.00 6.06 27.38
C ASP A 127 -4.36 4.99 28.42
N GLN A 128 -4.50 3.74 28.01
CA GLN A 128 -4.71 2.62 28.93
C GLN A 128 -3.56 2.50 29.94
N PHE A 129 -2.32 2.57 29.49
CA PHE A 129 -1.15 2.51 30.36
C PHE A 129 -1.09 3.69 31.34
N CYS A 130 -1.37 4.91 30.87
CA CYS A 130 -1.45 6.10 31.71
C CYS A 130 -2.53 5.97 32.80
N ASN A 131 -3.70 5.40 32.46
CA ASN A 131 -4.77 5.16 33.42
C ASN A 131 -4.37 4.09 34.46
N GLN A 132 -3.72 3.00 34.04
CA GLN A 132 -3.18 1.99 34.95
C GLN A 132 -2.18 2.58 35.94
N LEU A 133 -1.28 3.47 35.47
CA LEU A 133 -0.33 4.17 36.34
C LEU A 133 -1.05 5.09 37.33
N LYS A 134 -2.04 5.86 36.89
CA LYS A 134 -2.84 6.73 37.77
C LYS A 134 -3.49 5.92 38.90
N ASP A 135 -4.09 4.79 38.57
CA ASP A 135 -4.76 3.93 39.55
C ASP A 135 -3.77 3.28 40.52
N PHE A 136 -2.61 2.85 40.03
CA PHE A 136 -1.52 2.36 40.88
C PHE A 136 -1.04 3.41 41.89
N TYR A 137 -0.85 4.66 41.45
CA TYR A 137 -0.41 5.75 42.32
C TYR A 137 -1.49 6.15 43.32
N LYS A 138 -2.77 6.21 42.92
CA LYS A 138 -3.90 6.41 43.84
C LYS A 138 -3.90 5.36 44.95
N LEU A 139 -3.75 4.08 44.59
CA LEU A 139 -3.70 2.99 45.58
C LEU A 139 -2.52 3.14 46.54
N LYS A 140 -1.33 3.52 46.04
CA LYS A 140 -0.15 3.78 46.88
C LYS A 140 -0.38 4.97 47.82
N LEU A 141 -0.95 6.06 47.31
CA LEU A 141 -1.27 7.25 48.10
C LEU A 141 -2.27 6.91 49.20
N ASP A 142 -3.35 6.19 48.88
CA ASP A 142 -4.36 5.75 49.85
C ASP A 142 -3.78 4.86 50.95
N LYS A 143 -2.82 3.99 50.60
CA LYS A 143 -2.10 3.17 51.59
C LYS A 143 -1.24 4.05 52.49
N TYR A 144 -0.52 5.01 51.92
CA TYR A 144 0.33 5.94 52.69
C TYR A 144 -0.50 6.84 53.61
N VAL A 145 -1.59 7.43 53.12
CA VAL A 145 -2.51 8.24 53.93
C VAL A 145 -3.08 7.42 55.08
N ARG A 146 -3.50 6.16 54.84
CA ARG A 146 -3.96 5.25 55.91
C ARG A 146 -2.87 4.95 56.94
N TYR A 147 -1.64 4.72 56.49
CA TYR A 147 -0.48 4.50 57.36
C TYR A 147 -0.22 5.73 58.26
N VAL A 148 -0.16 6.92 57.66
CA VAL A 148 0.03 8.19 58.40
C VAL A 148 -1.10 8.40 59.40
N LYS A 149 -2.37 8.20 58.99
CA LYS A 149 -3.53 8.36 59.87
C LYS A 149 -3.46 7.41 61.06
N LYS A 150 -3.15 6.13 60.84
CA LYS A 150 -3.01 5.14 61.92
C LYS A 150 -1.92 5.54 62.91
N ASN A 151 -0.78 6.02 62.41
CA ASN A 151 0.32 6.48 63.27
C ASN A 151 -0.08 7.72 64.09
N LEU A 152 -0.78 8.67 63.47
CA LEU A 152 -1.32 9.85 64.16
C LEU A 152 -2.34 9.46 65.24
N ASP A 153 -3.23 8.50 64.96
CA ASP A 153 -4.23 8.03 65.93
C ASP A 153 -3.59 7.27 67.10
N SER A 154 -2.44 6.62 66.88
CA SER A 154 -1.68 5.90 67.91
C SER A 154 -0.73 6.76 68.75
N MET A 155 -0.53 8.03 68.39
CA MET A 155 0.29 8.96 69.18
C MET A 155 -0.50 9.53 70.35
N ASP A 156 0.04 9.34 71.56
CA ASP A 156 -0.47 9.94 72.80
C ASP A 156 -0.54 11.48 72.70
N LEU A 157 -1.56 12.08 73.30
CA LEU A 157 -1.84 13.53 73.29
C LEU A 157 -0.64 14.33 73.82
N ASN A 158 0.06 13.82 74.85
CA ASN A 158 1.29 14.42 75.37
C ASN A 158 2.45 14.40 74.36
N HIS A 159 2.52 13.39 73.49
CA HIS A 159 3.56 13.30 72.46
C HIS A 159 3.28 14.26 71.30
N LYS A 160 2.00 14.44 70.94
CA LYS A 160 1.56 15.46 69.96
C LYS A 160 1.82 16.88 70.46
N GLU A 161 1.48 17.18 71.71
CA GLU A 161 1.73 18.49 72.31
C GLU A 161 3.23 18.79 72.44
N ASN A 162 4.07 17.79 72.74
CA ASN A 162 5.52 17.95 72.75
C ASN A 162 6.12 18.17 71.36
N LEU A 163 5.64 17.49 70.32
CA LEU A 163 6.05 17.74 68.93
C LEU A 163 5.65 19.14 68.43
N ILE A 164 4.44 19.60 68.76
CA ILE A 164 3.98 20.96 68.42
C ILE A 164 4.79 22.02 69.18
N LYS A 165 5.11 21.78 70.47
CA LYS A 165 6.02 22.65 71.24
C LYS A 165 7.43 22.66 70.63
N MET A 166 7.98 21.51 70.22
CA MET A 166 9.29 21.45 69.55
C MET A 166 9.30 22.14 68.19
N LEU A 167 8.25 21.99 67.37
CA LEU A 167 8.10 22.68 66.08
C LEU A 167 8.01 24.20 66.25
N ASN A 168 7.24 24.68 67.23
CA ASN A 168 7.06 26.10 67.51
C ASN A 168 8.24 26.74 68.26
N GLN A 169 9.07 25.94 68.95
CA GLN A 169 10.29 26.38 69.62
C GLN A 169 11.55 26.23 68.74
N SER A 170 11.48 25.47 67.64
CA SER A 170 12.61 25.33 66.72
C SER A 170 12.76 26.57 65.83
N ASN A 171 13.84 27.33 66.05
CA ASN A 171 14.36 28.32 65.11
C ASN A 171 15.30 27.68 64.07
N ASP A 172 15.22 26.36 63.88
CA ASP A 172 16.19 25.59 63.13
C ASP A 172 16.00 25.75 61.60
N ARG A 173 17.00 26.41 60.98
CA ARG A 173 17.17 26.62 59.52
C ARG A 173 16.81 25.43 58.62
N PRO A 174 17.12 24.15 58.96
CA PRO A 174 16.91 23.03 58.05
C PRO A 174 15.44 22.76 57.70
N ILE A 175 14.49 23.04 58.61
CA ILE A 175 13.06 22.83 58.35
C ILE A 175 12.52 23.92 57.42
N LYS A 176 12.95 25.18 57.59
CA LYS A 176 12.65 26.27 56.64
C LYS A 176 13.24 26.02 55.25
N GLU A 177 14.42 25.43 55.17
CA GLU A 177 15.06 25.05 53.89
C GLU A 177 14.30 23.90 53.19
N GLN A 178 13.73 22.95 53.94
CA GLN A 178 12.84 21.92 53.38
C GLN A 178 11.53 22.50 52.82
N PHE A 179 10.95 23.50 53.49
CA PHE A 179 9.82 24.24 52.92
C PHE A 179 10.20 25.05 51.68
N HIS A 180 11.41 25.65 51.66
CA HIS A 180 11.95 26.34 50.49
C HIS A 180 12.16 25.39 49.30
N TYR A 181 12.54 24.13 49.57
CA TYR A 181 12.65 23.08 48.56
C TYR A 181 11.29 22.68 47.99
N LEU A 182 10.26 22.60 48.84
CA LEU A 182 8.88 22.32 48.42
C LEU A 182 8.30 23.46 47.56
N ASP A 183 8.58 24.71 47.93
CA ASP A 183 8.13 25.87 47.14
C ASP A 183 8.89 25.99 45.81
N SER A 184 10.18 25.67 45.79
CA SER A 184 10.96 25.50 44.54
C SER A 184 10.38 24.42 43.64
N PHE A 185 10.02 23.26 44.19
CA PHE A 185 9.39 22.17 43.43
C PHE A 185 8.02 22.56 42.85
N LYS A 186 7.21 23.31 43.61
CA LYS A 186 5.91 23.83 43.12
C LYS A 186 6.08 24.78 41.95
N GLU A 187 7.08 25.67 41.99
CA GLU A 187 7.34 26.58 40.87
C GLU A 187 7.86 25.83 39.62
N GLN A 188 8.67 24.79 39.78
CA GLN A 188 9.07 23.92 38.67
C GLN A 188 7.88 23.18 38.03
N ILE A 189 6.91 22.75 38.84
CA ILE A 189 5.67 22.13 38.35
C ILE A 189 4.89 23.14 37.50
N LYS A 190 4.66 24.36 37.99
CA LYS A 190 3.96 25.41 37.22
C LYS A 190 4.68 25.76 35.92
N GLU A 191 6.01 25.83 35.94
CA GLU A 191 6.81 26.12 34.74
C GLU A 191 6.67 24.99 33.70
N THR A 192 6.58 23.74 34.16
CA THR A 192 6.39 22.58 33.29
C THR A 192 4.98 22.54 32.69
N GLU A 193 3.95 22.83 33.50
CA GLU A 193 2.57 22.98 33.03
C GLU A 193 2.46 24.09 31.95
N SER A 194 3.08 25.25 32.17
CA SER A 194 3.13 26.33 31.17
C SER A 194 3.83 25.92 29.87
N LYS A 195 4.88 25.08 29.94
CA LYS A 195 5.55 24.54 28.75
C LYS A 195 4.66 23.56 27.99
N ILE A 196 3.91 22.72 28.70
CA ILE A 196 2.94 21.78 28.11
C ILE A 196 1.84 22.57 27.39
N ASP A 197 1.30 23.62 28.01
CA ASP A 197 0.26 24.45 27.39
C ASP A 197 0.76 25.14 26.11
N LYS A 198 2.02 25.59 26.08
CA LYS A 198 2.64 26.14 24.87
C LYS A 198 2.80 25.09 23.77
N ILE A 199 3.18 23.86 24.12
CA ILE A 199 3.29 22.76 23.16
C ILE A 199 1.92 22.42 22.58
N ASN A 200 0.88 22.37 23.41
CA ASN A 200 -0.49 22.12 22.96
C ASN A 200 -0.99 23.25 22.05
N GLN A 201 -0.71 24.51 22.38
CA GLN A 201 -1.04 25.64 21.50
C GLN A 201 -0.30 25.58 20.15
N ILE A 202 0.95 25.14 20.13
CA ILE A 202 1.71 24.93 18.88
C ILE A 202 1.09 23.78 18.06
N MET A 203 0.62 22.73 18.74
CA MET A 203 -0.05 21.60 18.09
C MET A 203 -1.47 21.92 17.60
N GLU A 204 -2.15 22.89 18.22
CA GLU A 204 -3.50 23.33 17.87
C GLU A 204 -3.52 24.44 16.80
N GLN A 205 -2.40 25.13 16.56
CA GLN A 205 -2.26 25.97 15.38
C GLN A 205 -2.09 25.08 14.14
N PRO A 206 -2.99 25.13 13.14
CA PRO A 206 -2.78 24.52 11.85
C PRO A 206 -1.73 25.35 11.09
N GLY A 207 -0.49 25.30 11.55
CA GLY A 207 0.65 25.77 10.79
C GLY A 207 0.90 24.76 9.70
N GLU A 208 0.84 25.23 8.46
CA GLU A 208 1.30 24.54 7.26
C GLU A 208 2.64 23.85 7.57
N LEU A 209 2.60 22.56 7.88
CA LEU A 209 3.74 21.69 7.67
C LEU A 209 3.85 21.56 6.16
N ASP A 210 4.45 22.58 5.54
CA ASP A 210 5.13 22.43 4.27
C ASP A 210 6.13 21.31 4.49
N PHE A 211 5.69 20.09 4.16
CA PHE A 211 6.60 19.03 3.81
C PHE A 211 7.35 19.56 2.59
N VAL A 212 8.47 20.24 2.86
CA VAL A 212 9.50 20.50 1.86
C VAL A 212 9.67 19.18 1.12
N HIS A 213 9.20 19.15 -0.12
CA HIS A 213 9.53 18.12 -1.08
C HIS A 213 11.06 18.03 -1.04
N ARG A 214 11.59 17.05 -0.33
CA ARG A 214 12.99 16.69 -0.49
C ARG A 214 13.10 16.22 -1.93
N PRO A 215 13.88 16.87 -2.80
CA PRO A 215 14.26 16.23 -4.04
C PRO A 215 15.19 15.08 -3.63
N ASN A 216 14.63 13.89 -3.50
CA ASN A 216 15.40 12.65 -3.38
C ASN A 216 16.11 12.41 -4.72
N SER A 217 17.19 13.15 -4.95
CA SER A 217 18.20 12.77 -5.92
C SER A 217 19.07 11.69 -5.29
N ILE A 218 18.53 10.49 -5.18
CA ILE A 218 19.36 9.29 -5.01
C ILE A 218 20.06 9.07 -6.34
N LYS A 219 21.27 9.61 -6.47
CA LYS A 219 22.19 9.25 -7.55
C LYS A 219 22.62 7.80 -7.32
N PHE A 220 22.00 6.87 -8.03
CA PHE A 220 22.58 5.55 -8.23
C PHE A 220 23.73 5.70 -9.23
N ASN A 221 24.96 5.75 -8.72
CA ASN A 221 26.14 5.47 -9.55
C ASN A 221 26.15 3.96 -9.81
N ILE A 222 25.82 3.58 -11.03
CA ILE A 222 26.11 2.24 -11.55
C ILE A 222 27.45 2.35 -12.28
N GLN A 223 28.47 1.66 -11.77
CA GLN A 223 29.71 1.37 -12.48
C GLN A 223 29.50 0.21 -13.45
#